data_AF-A0A7X4WCX1-F1
#
_entry.id   AF-A0A7X4WCX1-F1
#
_cell.length_a   1.000
_cell.length_b   1.000
_cell.length_c   1.000
_cell.angle_alpha   90.00
_cell.angle_beta   90.00
_cell.angle_gamma   90.00
#
_symmetry.space_group_name_H-M   'P 1'
#
loop_
_entity.id
_entity.type
_entity.pdbx_description
1 polymer ?
#
loop_
_entity_poly.entity_id
_entity_poly.type
_entity_poly.pdbx_seq_one_letter_code
_entity_poly.pdbx_strand_id
1 'polypeptide(L)'
;MMMSQTGVLMPFALCNTTGCIVGIDEVDRGNQCNCRCLSCSTPVTARQGESNQNHFAHRTDEASTVNECHYSPLTALALILRQELPTILALQVDGCIYEGLKWSVDTKAFGVVIDVFGIAACESTIAIEVPFANGVGLCIEELKPHVDAILSVNTNAMVQALYPREQKSISLSPNDIIELLLENWADWVSVIKVPVMKENISSSPQTDTEYKGSINSHLVQFSSDETPSQILCRCCNIRSGIRAGGLLCNECVFKNVGHRFPNLTEMARYYRDK
;
A
#
# COMPACT_ATOMS: atom_id res chain seq x y z
N MET A 1 -6.35 -13.52 29.56
CA MET A 1 -5.19 -12.72 29.13
C MET A 1 -4.62 -13.42 27.91
N MET A 2 -5.00 -13.00 26.70
CA MET A 2 -4.51 -13.63 25.47
C MET A 2 -3.62 -12.64 24.74
N MET A 3 -2.35 -13.03 24.64
CA MET A 3 -1.31 -12.34 23.89
C MET A 3 -1.58 -12.50 22.39
N SER A 4 -1.28 -11.46 21.61
CA SER A 4 -1.27 -11.49 20.15
C SER A 4 -0.45 -12.69 19.67
N GLN A 5 -0.97 -13.44 18.69
CA GLN A 5 -0.29 -14.63 18.13
C GLN A 5 0.99 -14.30 17.32
N THR A 6 1.44 -13.06 17.36
CA THR A 6 2.81 -12.63 17.09
C THR A 6 3.28 -11.88 18.33
N GLY A 7 4.38 -12.30 18.94
CA GLY A 7 4.91 -11.74 20.19
C GLY A 7 5.46 -10.31 20.08
N VAL A 8 5.02 -9.53 19.08
CA VAL A 8 5.45 -8.15 18.85
C VAL A 8 4.52 -7.22 19.61
N LEU A 9 5.06 -6.52 20.61
CA LEU A 9 4.36 -5.44 21.30
C LEU A 9 4.08 -4.28 20.32
N MET A 10 3.12 -3.41 20.60
CA MET A 10 2.75 -2.31 19.69
C MET A 10 3.64 -1.07 19.94
N PRO A 11 4.64 -0.75 19.11
CA PRO A 11 5.50 0.43 19.32
C PRO A 11 4.88 1.74 18.84
N PHE A 12 3.87 1.69 17.97
CA PHE A 12 3.30 2.87 17.32
C PHE A 12 1.79 2.97 17.52
N ALA A 13 1.30 4.20 17.52
CA ALA A 13 -0.14 4.51 17.60
C ALA A 13 -0.46 5.82 16.88
N LEU A 14 -1.73 6.04 16.54
CA LEU A 14 -2.22 7.32 16.02
C LEU A 14 -2.52 8.27 17.18
N CYS A 15 -1.85 9.42 17.24
CA CYS A 15 -2.12 10.45 18.24
C CYS A 15 -3.36 11.26 17.85
N ASN A 16 -4.39 11.28 18.71
CA ASN A 16 -5.59 12.06 18.42
C ASN A 16 -5.33 13.58 18.45
N THR A 17 -4.30 14.03 19.19
CA THR A 17 -3.97 15.44 19.34
C THR A 17 -3.32 16.01 18.08
N THR A 18 -2.37 15.29 17.49
CA THR A 18 -1.63 15.74 16.30
C THR A 18 -2.23 15.22 15.00
N GLY A 19 -2.96 14.10 15.04
CA GLY A 19 -3.41 13.37 13.86
C GLY A 19 -2.28 12.57 13.18
N CYS A 20 -1.09 12.53 13.77
CA CYS A 20 0.07 11.81 13.26
C CYS A 20 0.27 10.48 13.97
N ILE A 21 0.90 9.55 13.28
CA ILE A 21 1.45 8.33 13.88
C ILE A 21 2.67 8.74 14.70
N VAL A 22 2.76 8.20 15.91
CA VAL A 22 3.82 8.47 16.89
C VAL A 22 4.35 7.16 17.47
N GLY A 23 5.63 7.16 17.83
CA GLY A 23 6.30 6.14 18.60
C GLY A 23 5.97 6.24 20.08
N ILE A 24 6.18 5.13 20.80
CA ILE A 24 5.86 5.03 22.22
C ILE A 24 6.63 6.01 23.11
N ASP A 25 7.82 6.45 22.69
CA ASP A 25 8.65 7.38 23.48
C ASP A 25 8.33 8.85 23.22
N GLU A 26 7.47 9.15 22.24
CA GLU A 26 7.07 10.51 21.86
C GLU A 26 5.79 10.98 22.58
N VAL A 27 5.26 10.16 23.49
CA VAL A 27 3.97 10.40 24.14
C VAL A 27 4.04 10.33 25.66
N ASP A 28 3.08 11.00 26.30
CA ASP A 28 2.87 10.90 27.74
C ASP A 28 2.50 9.48 28.17
N ARG A 29 2.91 9.12 29.40
CA ARG A 29 2.67 7.78 29.96
C ARG A 29 1.18 7.52 30.21
N GLY A 30 0.79 6.26 30.03
CA GLY A 30 -0.54 5.75 30.39
C GLY A 30 -1.63 6.26 29.46
N ASN A 31 -2.82 6.52 30.00
CA ASN A 31 -3.97 6.98 29.21
C ASN A 31 -3.84 8.45 28.75
N GLN A 32 -2.87 9.19 29.30
CA GLN A 32 -2.62 10.58 28.92
C GLN A 32 -2.05 10.69 27.50
N CYS A 33 -1.52 9.61 26.93
CA CYS A 33 -1.04 9.59 25.53
C CYS A 33 -2.12 9.97 24.50
N ASN A 34 -3.41 9.78 24.82
CA ASN A 34 -4.54 10.08 23.93
C ASN A 34 -4.37 9.50 22.51
N CYS A 35 -3.93 8.24 22.43
CA CYS A 35 -3.64 7.56 21.17
C CYS A 35 -4.64 6.44 20.85
N ARG A 36 -4.64 6.01 19.58
CA ARG A 36 -5.46 4.90 19.05
C ARG A 36 -4.62 3.88 18.31
N CYS A 37 -5.04 2.62 18.38
CA CYS A 37 -4.41 1.52 17.66
C CYS A 37 -4.52 1.72 16.14
N LEU A 38 -3.41 1.56 15.41
CA LEU A 38 -3.36 1.69 13.95
C LEU A 38 -4.18 0.61 13.21
N SER A 39 -4.43 -0.54 13.83
CA SER A 39 -5.17 -1.65 13.20
C SER A 39 -6.67 -1.62 13.47
N CYS A 40 -7.09 -1.28 14.69
CA CYS A 40 -8.49 -1.38 15.09
C CYS A 40 -9.11 -0.07 15.60
N SER A 41 -8.32 1.02 15.68
CA SER A 41 -8.75 2.34 16.17
C SER A 41 -9.21 2.39 17.64
N THR A 42 -9.15 1.28 18.38
CA THR A 42 -9.43 1.26 19.83
C THR A 42 -8.40 2.12 20.57
N PRO A 43 -8.83 2.92 21.57
CA PRO A 43 -7.94 3.66 22.45
C PRO A 43 -6.84 2.77 23.05
N VAL A 44 -5.64 3.31 23.16
CA VAL A 44 -4.50 2.61 23.75
C VAL A 44 -3.97 3.36 24.97
N THR A 45 -3.24 2.63 25.81
CA THR A 45 -2.50 3.15 26.95
C THR A 45 -1.01 2.98 26.69
N ALA A 46 -0.22 4.02 26.92
CA ALA A 46 1.23 3.97 26.77
C ALA A 46 1.87 3.29 28.00
N ARG A 47 2.35 2.06 27.83
CA ARG A 47 3.04 1.30 28.87
C ARG A 47 4.54 1.52 28.75
N GLN A 48 5.00 2.59 29.39
CA GLN A 48 6.43 2.91 29.53
C GLN A 48 6.92 2.46 30.90
N GLY A 49 8.10 1.84 30.99
CA GLY A 49 8.68 1.43 32.26
C GLY A 49 10.13 1.00 32.15
N GLU A 50 10.83 0.95 33.28
CA GLU A 50 12.28 0.70 33.29
C GLU A 50 12.63 -0.77 33.03
N SER A 51 11.77 -1.71 33.42
CA SER A 51 12.06 -3.15 33.39
C SER A 51 11.51 -3.88 32.15
N ASN A 52 10.45 -3.35 31.53
CA ASN A 52 9.77 -3.97 30.39
C ASN A 52 9.91 -3.09 29.14
N GLN A 53 9.83 -3.70 27.96
CA GLN A 53 9.82 -2.96 26.70
C GLN A 53 8.63 -2.00 26.64
N ASN A 54 8.89 -0.74 26.27
CA ASN A 54 7.88 0.27 26.08
C ASN A 54 6.94 -0.14 24.94
N HIS A 55 5.63 -0.09 25.18
CA HIS A 55 4.63 -0.40 24.16
C HIS A 55 3.27 0.24 24.45
N PHE A 56 2.46 0.38 23.41
CA PHE A 56 1.04 0.61 23.52
C PHE A 56 0.30 -0.70 23.84
N ALA A 57 -0.75 -0.59 24.65
CA ALA A 57 -1.67 -1.70 24.90
C ALA A 57 -3.11 -1.20 24.74
N HIS A 58 -4.00 -2.06 24.21
CA HIS A 58 -5.42 -1.74 24.14
C HIS A 58 -5.98 -1.43 25.53
N ARG A 59 -6.77 -0.35 25.59
CA ARG A 59 -7.59 -0.03 26.76
C ARG A 59 -8.72 -1.05 26.88
N THR A 60 -8.90 -1.59 28.08
CA THR A 60 -9.98 -2.55 28.39
C THR A 60 -11.25 -1.86 28.90
N ASP A 61 -11.12 -0.62 29.37
CA ASP A 61 -12.22 0.22 29.85
C ASP A 61 -13.02 0.86 28.71
N GLU A 62 -12.43 0.98 27.52
CA GLU A 62 -13.06 1.55 26.33
C GLU A 62 -12.70 0.74 25.07
N ALA A 63 -13.36 -0.40 24.87
CA ALA A 63 -13.24 -1.15 23.62
C ALA A 63 -14.07 -0.47 22.52
N SER A 64 -13.42 -0.02 21.44
CA SER A 64 -14.12 0.58 20.29
C SER A 64 -14.48 -0.44 19.20
N THR A 65 -14.11 -1.70 19.38
CA THR A 65 -14.37 -2.78 18.42
C THR A 65 -15.03 -3.98 19.08
N VAL A 66 -15.95 -4.62 18.34
CA VAL A 66 -16.66 -5.83 18.77
C VAL A 66 -15.78 -7.08 18.69
N ASN A 67 -14.76 -7.07 17.83
CA ASN A 67 -13.85 -8.19 17.58
C ASN A 67 -12.48 -7.98 18.24
N GLU A 68 -11.77 -9.10 18.47
CA GLU A 68 -10.37 -9.09 18.91
C GLU A 68 -9.47 -8.42 17.85
N CYS A 69 -8.55 -7.57 18.31
CA CYS A 69 -7.60 -6.89 17.42
C CYS A 69 -6.39 -7.78 17.12
N HIS A 70 -6.15 -8.05 15.84
CA HIS A 70 -4.91 -8.65 15.35
C HIS A 70 -3.95 -7.54 14.89
N TYR A 71 -3.17 -6.98 15.83
CA TYR A 71 -2.16 -5.98 15.48
C TYR A 71 -1.15 -6.55 14.46
N SER A 72 -0.81 -5.73 13.47
CA SER A 72 0.05 -6.11 12.36
C SER A 72 1.21 -5.11 12.23
N PRO A 73 2.47 -5.51 12.53
CA PRO A 73 3.65 -4.67 12.31
C PRO A 73 3.80 -4.22 10.85
N LEU A 74 3.40 -5.08 9.90
CA LEU A 74 3.32 -4.75 8.47
C LEU A 74 2.39 -3.55 8.23
N THR A 75 1.20 -3.57 8.84
CA THR A 75 0.23 -2.48 8.70
C THR A 75 0.77 -1.20 9.33
N ALA A 76 1.41 -1.29 10.50
CA ALA A 76 2.02 -0.14 11.15
C ALA A 76 3.11 0.51 10.29
N LEU A 77 4.07 -0.29 9.78
CA LEU A 77 5.12 0.23 8.89
C LEU A 77 4.55 0.84 7.62
N ALA A 78 3.57 0.19 7.00
CA ALA A 78 2.95 0.69 5.77
C ALA A 78 2.25 2.05 5.98
N LEU A 79 1.64 2.28 7.14
CA LEU A 79 1.04 3.57 7.50
C LEU A 79 2.10 4.63 7.83
N ILE A 80 3.15 4.26 8.56
CA ILE A 80 4.27 5.17 8.87
C ILE A 80 4.94 5.64 7.59
N LEU A 81 5.27 4.74 6.67
CA LEU A 81 5.89 5.11 5.41
C LEU A 81 5.01 6.03 4.57
N ARG A 82 3.68 5.84 4.56
CA ARG A 82 2.75 6.78 3.90
C ARG A 82 2.75 8.17 4.53
N GLN A 83 3.00 8.28 5.84
CA GLN A 83 3.15 9.56 6.53
C GLN A 83 4.52 10.20 6.24
N GLU A 84 5.59 9.42 6.26
CA GLU A 84 6.95 9.95 6.23
C GLU A 84 7.50 10.15 4.82
N LEU A 85 7.13 9.32 3.82
CA LEU A 85 7.56 9.51 2.43
C LEU A 85 7.26 10.92 1.89
N PRO A 86 6.08 11.53 2.18
CA PRO A 86 5.81 12.92 1.81
C PRO A 86 6.75 13.99 2.37
N THR A 87 7.59 13.67 3.36
CA THR A 87 8.59 14.60 3.92
C THR A 87 9.86 14.69 3.07
N ILE A 88 10.08 13.73 2.17
CA ILE A 88 11.26 13.68 1.30
C ILE A 88 11.16 14.74 0.21
N LEU A 89 12.13 15.66 0.17
CA LEU A 89 12.16 16.75 -0.82
C LEU A 89 12.82 16.36 -2.14
N ALA A 90 13.74 15.38 -2.09
CA ALA A 90 14.44 14.90 -3.26
C ALA A 90 14.73 13.39 -3.15
N LEU A 91 14.62 12.68 -4.27
CA LEU A 91 14.89 11.25 -4.35
C LEU A 91 15.72 10.92 -5.60
N GLN A 92 16.72 10.06 -5.44
CA GLN A 92 17.50 9.53 -6.56
C GLN A 92 17.06 8.10 -6.87
N VAL A 93 16.66 7.84 -8.11
CA VAL A 93 16.23 6.52 -8.59
C VAL A 93 16.98 6.22 -9.88
N ASP A 94 17.81 5.17 -9.89
CA ASP A 94 18.58 4.72 -11.06
C ASP A 94 19.32 5.86 -11.80
N GLY A 95 19.93 6.77 -11.04
CA GLY A 95 20.69 7.91 -11.57
C GLY A 95 19.84 9.11 -12.01
N CYS A 96 18.51 9.00 -11.97
CA CYS A 96 17.61 10.14 -12.15
C CYS A 96 17.32 10.80 -10.80
N ILE A 97 17.41 12.13 -10.76
CA ILE A 97 17.13 12.93 -9.56
C ILE A 97 15.75 13.56 -9.70
N TYR A 98 14.91 13.33 -8.70
CA TYR A 98 13.59 13.95 -8.56
C TYR A 98 13.66 15.00 -7.46
N GLU A 99 13.80 16.27 -7.83
CA GLU A 99 13.86 17.39 -6.88
C GLU A 99 12.52 18.14 -6.79
N GLY A 100 12.27 18.77 -5.64
CA GLY A 100 11.08 19.57 -5.41
C GLY A 100 9.79 18.74 -5.48
N LEU A 101 9.85 17.50 -4.98
CA LEU A 101 8.75 16.56 -5.01
C LEU A 101 7.53 17.10 -4.25
N LYS A 102 6.40 17.14 -4.94
CA LYS A 102 5.08 17.37 -4.35
C LYS A 102 4.36 16.04 -4.28
N TRP A 103 3.99 15.64 -3.06
CA TRP A 103 3.43 14.33 -2.78
C TRP A 103 1.92 14.35 -2.62
N SER A 104 1.30 13.20 -2.90
CA SER A 104 -0.09 12.88 -2.58
C SER A 104 -0.16 11.41 -2.16
N VAL A 105 -0.98 11.11 -1.15
CA VAL A 105 -1.08 9.78 -0.53
C VAL A 105 -2.48 9.22 -0.80
N ASP A 106 -2.58 7.90 -0.98
CA ASP A 106 -3.82 7.17 -1.27
C ASP A 106 -4.66 7.82 -2.40
N THR A 107 -3.96 8.26 -3.45
CA THR A 107 -4.53 9.08 -4.52
C THR A 107 -5.22 8.22 -5.56
N LYS A 108 -6.47 8.55 -5.90
CA LYS A 108 -7.21 7.91 -6.99
C LYS A 108 -6.84 8.56 -8.32
N ALA A 109 -6.06 7.86 -9.13
CA ALA A 109 -5.67 8.32 -10.46
C ALA A 109 -5.65 7.14 -11.42
N PHE A 110 -5.96 7.37 -12.70
CA PHE A 110 -5.88 6.35 -13.76
C PHE A 110 -6.66 5.06 -13.48
N GLY A 111 -7.76 5.13 -12.70
CA GLY A 111 -8.55 3.96 -12.32
C GLY A 111 -7.98 3.14 -11.16
N VAL A 112 -6.81 3.51 -10.63
CA VAL A 112 -6.12 2.84 -9.52
C VAL A 112 -6.03 3.75 -8.30
N VAL A 113 -5.83 3.16 -7.11
CA VAL A 113 -5.41 3.89 -5.92
C VAL A 113 -3.90 3.78 -5.84
N ILE A 114 -3.19 4.90 -5.85
CA ILE A 114 -1.72 4.95 -5.72
C ILE A 114 -1.40 5.28 -4.26
N ASP A 115 -0.60 4.44 -3.61
CA ASP A 115 -0.28 4.58 -2.18
C ASP A 115 0.45 5.89 -1.89
N VAL A 116 1.55 6.17 -2.62
CA VAL A 116 2.26 7.45 -2.58
C VAL A 116 2.62 7.87 -3.99
N PHE A 117 2.22 9.07 -4.39
CA PHE A 117 2.43 9.64 -5.71
C PHE A 117 3.16 10.98 -5.61
N GLY A 118 4.26 11.13 -6.35
CA GLY A 118 5.09 12.32 -6.34
C GLY A 118 5.20 12.94 -7.73
N ILE A 119 5.19 14.27 -7.79
CA ILE A 119 5.49 15.04 -9.00
C ILE A 119 6.69 15.93 -8.69
N ALA A 120 7.80 15.75 -9.40
CA ALA A 120 8.99 16.57 -9.27
C ALA A 120 8.81 17.95 -9.92
N ALA A 121 9.71 18.90 -9.61
CA ALA A 121 9.70 20.23 -10.22
C ALA A 121 9.85 20.22 -11.75
N CYS A 122 10.50 19.19 -12.29
CA CYS A 122 10.63 18.95 -13.73
C CYS A 122 9.43 18.22 -14.36
N GLU A 123 8.31 18.13 -13.63
CA GLU A 123 7.07 17.43 -14.01
C GLU A 123 7.20 15.91 -14.15
N SER A 124 8.37 15.34 -13.89
CA SER A 124 8.51 13.88 -13.83
C SER A 124 7.78 13.30 -12.63
N THR A 125 7.11 12.18 -12.84
CA THR A 125 6.21 11.59 -11.84
C THR A 125 6.76 10.27 -11.30
N ILE A 126 6.58 10.03 -10.01
CA ILE A 126 6.95 8.79 -9.35
C ILE A 126 5.77 8.22 -8.57
N ALA A 127 5.54 6.92 -8.68
CA ALA A 127 4.61 6.19 -7.83
C ALA A 127 5.36 5.20 -6.95
N ILE A 128 5.01 5.13 -5.67
CA ILE A 128 5.59 4.21 -4.70
C ILE A 128 4.45 3.35 -4.15
N GLU A 129 4.54 2.05 -4.36
CA GLU A 129 3.71 1.04 -3.70
C GLU A 129 4.25 0.78 -2.29
N VAL A 130 3.35 0.80 -1.30
CA VAL A 130 3.65 0.52 0.10
C VAL A 130 2.67 -0.55 0.59
N PRO A 131 2.95 -1.84 0.37
CA PRO A 131 1.97 -2.90 0.53
C PRO A 131 1.55 -3.11 1.99
N PHE A 132 0.23 -3.25 2.20
CA PHE A 132 -0.35 -3.75 3.44
C PHE A 132 -0.31 -5.28 3.51
N ALA A 133 -0.35 -5.85 4.72
CA ALA A 133 -0.34 -7.31 4.94
C ALA A 133 -1.40 -8.09 4.15
N ASN A 134 -2.49 -7.43 3.74
CA ASN A 134 -3.58 -8.00 2.91
C ASN A 134 -4.04 -7.04 1.81
N GLY A 135 -3.21 -6.04 1.44
CA GLY A 135 -3.55 -5.07 0.41
C GLY A 135 -3.64 -5.74 -0.96
N VAL A 136 -4.61 -5.33 -1.77
CA VAL A 136 -4.47 -5.51 -3.22
C VAL A 136 -3.43 -4.48 -3.63
N GLY A 137 -2.23 -4.94 -4.00
CA GLY A 137 -1.15 -4.07 -4.45
C GLY A 137 -1.57 -3.17 -5.62
N LEU A 138 -0.69 -2.26 -6.03
CA LEU A 138 -0.97 -1.38 -7.15
C LEU A 138 -1.25 -2.20 -8.41
N CYS A 139 -2.22 -1.78 -9.22
CA CYS A 139 -2.37 -2.33 -10.56
C CYS A 139 -1.28 -1.72 -11.46
N ILE A 140 -0.08 -2.30 -11.36
CA ILE A 140 1.13 -1.77 -12.00
C ILE A 140 0.95 -1.66 -13.52
N GLU A 141 0.23 -2.59 -14.14
CA GLU A 141 -0.01 -2.58 -15.58
C GLU A 141 -0.85 -1.39 -16.05
N GLU A 142 -1.86 -0.98 -15.27
CA GLU A 142 -2.66 0.21 -15.56
C GLU A 142 -1.87 1.50 -15.31
N LEU A 143 -0.93 1.48 -14.36
CA LEU A 143 -0.16 2.66 -13.95
C LEU A 143 1.07 2.93 -14.83
N LYS A 144 1.73 1.87 -15.33
CA LYS A 144 2.95 1.91 -16.15
C LYS A 144 2.93 2.94 -17.29
N PRO A 145 1.83 3.13 -18.05
CA PRO A 145 1.79 4.11 -19.13
C PRO A 145 1.77 5.58 -18.67
N HIS A 146 1.41 5.83 -17.41
CA HIS A 146 1.07 7.17 -16.93
C HIS A 146 2.11 7.82 -16.01
N VAL A 147 3.07 7.03 -15.49
CA VAL A 147 4.06 7.54 -14.54
C VAL A 147 5.48 7.23 -14.99
N ASP A 148 6.43 8.14 -14.79
CA ASP A 148 7.82 7.96 -15.21
C ASP A 148 8.54 6.83 -14.44
N ALA A 149 8.34 6.71 -13.13
CA ALA A 149 8.91 5.63 -12.30
C ALA A 149 7.87 4.98 -11.37
N ILE A 150 8.05 3.68 -11.14
CA ILE A 150 7.26 2.90 -10.17
C ILE A 150 8.22 2.16 -9.25
N LEU A 151 8.08 2.41 -7.96
CA LEU A 151 8.81 1.75 -6.88
C LEU A 151 7.87 0.88 -6.05
N SER A 152 8.40 -0.17 -5.42
CA SER A 152 7.66 -0.97 -4.44
C SER A 152 8.52 -1.20 -3.20
N VAL A 153 7.97 -0.87 -2.03
CA VAL A 153 8.63 -1.08 -0.74
C VAL A 153 8.37 -2.49 -0.23
N ASN A 154 9.44 -3.20 0.12
CA ASN A 154 9.36 -4.52 0.72
C ASN A 154 9.13 -4.42 2.24
N THR A 155 7.90 -4.14 2.64
CA THR A 155 7.52 -4.02 4.06
C THR A 155 7.75 -5.32 4.86
N ASN A 156 7.75 -6.48 4.21
CA ASN A 156 8.09 -7.76 4.86
C ASN A 156 9.56 -7.82 5.28
N ALA A 157 10.48 -7.43 4.39
CA ALA A 157 11.90 -7.36 4.71
C ALA A 157 12.16 -6.38 5.87
N MET A 158 11.51 -5.22 5.85
CA MET A 158 11.59 -4.25 6.94
C MET A 158 11.11 -4.85 8.27
N VAL A 159 9.95 -5.51 8.32
CA VAL A 159 9.46 -6.13 9.56
C VAL A 159 10.44 -7.18 10.08
N GLN A 160 11.02 -7.99 9.22
CA GLN A 160 11.99 -9.01 9.62
C GLN A 160 13.28 -8.39 10.20
N ALA A 161 13.73 -7.27 9.64
CA ALA A 161 14.91 -6.55 10.11
C ALA A 161 14.66 -5.80 11.43
N LEU A 162 13.51 -5.13 11.57
CA LEU A 162 13.22 -4.23 12.69
C LEU A 162 12.62 -4.94 13.91
N TYR A 163 11.99 -6.10 13.71
CA TYR A 163 11.36 -6.88 14.78
C TYR A 163 11.90 -8.32 14.82
N PRO A 164 13.22 -8.51 15.01
CA PRO A 164 13.81 -9.84 15.12
C PRO A 164 13.29 -10.56 16.37
N ARG A 165 13.06 -11.88 16.27
CA ARG A 165 12.44 -12.67 17.35
C ARG A 165 13.28 -12.76 18.64
N GLU A 166 14.58 -12.53 18.56
CA GLU A 166 15.54 -12.84 19.62
C GLU A 166 16.22 -11.59 20.23
N GLN A 167 15.85 -10.38 19.80
CA GLN A 167 16.48 -9.15 20.25
C GLN A 167 15.48 -8.19 20.90
N LYS A 168 15.93 -7.49 21.94
CA LYS A 168 15.16 -6.40 22.55
C LYS A 168 14.92 -5.35 21.48
N SER A 169 13.64 -5.05 21.17
CA SER A 169 13.32 -4.07 20.14
C SER A 169 13.94 -2.72 20.50
N ILE A 170 14.58 -2.10 19.53
CA ILE A 170 14.96 -0.70 19.62
C ILE A 170 13.67 0.12 19.58
N SER A 171 13.58 1.15 20.41
CA SER A 171 12.47 2.10 20.29
C SER A 171 12.75 3.00 19.10
N LEU A 172 11.84 3.00 18.14
CA LEU A 172 11.97 3.74 16.89
C LEU A 172 10.87 4.79 16.83
N SER A 173 11.22 5.99 16.40
CA SER A 173 10.28 7.03 15.98
C SER A 173 9.82 6.75 14.53
N PRO A 174 8.70 7.36 14.08
CA PRO A 174 8.33 7.36 12.66
C PRO A 174 9.47 7.87 11.76
N ASN A 175 10.18 8.91 12.18
CA ASN A 175 11.32 9.45 11.43
C ASN A 175 12.46 8.43 11.30
N ASP A 176 12.75 7.67 12.35
CA ASP A 176 13.79 6.62 12.30
C ASP A 176 13.44 5.55 11.26
N ILE A 177 12.15 5.24 11.06
CA ILE A 177 11.69 4.26 10.06
C ILE A 177 12.01 4.74 8.64
N ILE A 178 11.81 6.03 8.33
CA ILE A 178 12.12 6.54 6.99
C ILE A 178 13.63 6.67 6.77
N GLU A 179 14.39 7.07 7.79
CA GLU A 179 15.85 7.09 7.73
C GLU A 179 16.40 5.69 7.45
N LEU A 180 15.93 4.67 8.18
CA LEU A 180 16.31 3.29 7.94
C LEU A 180 15.92 2.79 6.54
N LEU A 181 14.75 3.21 6.01
CA LEU A 181 14.37 2.89 4.63
C LEU A 181 15.37 3.45 3.61
N LEU A 182 15.80 4.70 3.80
CA LEU A 182 16.75 5.35 2.91
C LEU A 182 18.15 4.74 3.01
N GLU A 183 18.59 4.39 4.23
CA GLU A 183 19.88 3.72 4.47
C GLU A 183 19.94 2.31 3.86
N ASN A 184 18.81 1.60 3.83
CA ASN A 184 18.71 0.22 3.34
C ASN A 184 17.95 0.15 2.00
N TRP A 185 18.00 1.22 1.21
CA TRP A 185 17.20 1.38 0.00
C TRP A 185 17.33 0.21 -0.98
N ALA A 186 18.57 -0.25 -1.22
CA ALA A 186 18.85 -1.33 -2.16
C ALA A 186 18.21 -2.67 -1.77
N ASP A 187 18.04 -2.92 -0.47
CA ASP A 187 17.48 -4.16 0.05
C ASP A 187 15.96 -4.07 0.23
N TRP A 188 15.43 -2.87 0.50
CA TRP A 188 14.02 -2.67 0.88
C TRP A 188 13.17 -2.02 -0.20
N VAL A 189 13.74 -1.51 -1.28
CA VAL A 189 12.98 -0.89 -2.37
C VAL A 189 13.34 -1.52 -3.71
N SER A 190 12.32 -1.98 -4.43
CA SER A 190 12.46 -2.51 -5.79
C SER A 190 11.99 -1.47 -6.80
N VAL A 191 12.80 -1.21 -7.83
CA VAL A 191 12.40 -0.40 -8.98
C VAL A 191 11.64 -1.30 -9.95
N ILE A 192 10.34 -1.07 -10.10
CA ILE A 192 9.47 -1.84 -11.00
C ILE A 192 9.45 -1.24 -12.40
N LYS A 193 9.46 0.09 -12.47
CA LYS A 193 9.63 0.84 -13.72
C LYS A 193 10.75 1.86 -13.52
N VAL A 194 11.81 1.69 -14.30
CA VAL A 194 12.93 2.62 -14.37
C VAL A 194 12.50 3.88 -15.12
N PRO A 195 12.89 5.08 -14.66
CA PRO A 195 12.68 6.30 -15.43
C PRO A 195 13.34 6.23 -16.80
N VAL A 196 12.58 6.56 -17.84
CA VAL A 196 13.16 6.83 -19.14
C VAL A 196 13.74 8.24 -19.07
N MET A 197 15.06 8.37 -19.25
CA MET A 197 15.64 9.70 -19.45
C MET A 197 14.94 10.35 -20.65
N LYS A 198 14.21 11.42 -20.41
CA LYS A 198 13.58 12.21 -21.48
C LYS A 198 14.73 12.87 -22.25
N GLU A 199 15.20 12.21 -23.31
CA GLU A 199 16.05 12.86 -24.29
C GLU A 199 15.29 14.10 -24.79
N ASN A 200 15.94 15.26 -24.78
CA ASN A 200 15.39 16.50 -25.30
C ASN A 200 15.14 16.33 -26.81
N ILE A 201 13.97 15.80 -27.20
CA ILE A 201 13.53 15.84 -28.60
C ILE A 201 13.00 17.25 -28.85
N SER A 202 13.92 18.15 -29.20
CA SER A 202 13.58 19.33 -29.98
C SER A 202 13.29 18.87 -31.41
N SER A 203 12.06 18.43 -31.68
CA SER A 203 11.61 18.11 -33.04
C SER A 203 11.02 19.36 -33.70
N SER A 204 11.79 19.98 -34.59
CA SER A 204 11.24 20.76 -35.69
C SER A 204 10.94 19.84 -36.88
N PRO A 205 9.85 20.06 -37.65
CA PRO A 205 9.37 19.12 -38.65
C PRO A 205 10.12 19.27 -39.99
N GLN A 206 10.57 18.16 -40.59
CA GLN A 206 10.91 18.12 -42.03
C GLN A 206 10.45 16.82 -42.72
N THR A 207 9.43 17.02 -43.54
CA THR A 207 9.05 16.45 -44.84
C THR A 207 9.86 15.33 -45.51
N ASP A 208 9.09 14.32 -45.95
CA ASP A 208 9.12 13.54 -47.21
C ASP A 208 10.43 12.88 -47.69
N THR A 209 10.41 11.54 -47.83
CA THR A 209 10.35 10.88 -49.16
C THR A 209 10.14 9.36 -49.10
N GLU A 210 9.49 8.86 -50.15
CA GLU A 210 9.01 7.51 -50.43
C GLU A 210 10.08 6.41 -50.51
N TYR A 211 9.70 5.16 -50.17
CA TYR A 211 10.13 3.99 -50.96
C TYR A 211 9.08 2.87 -50.94
N LYS A 212 8.76 2.37 -52.14
CA LYS A 212 7.77 1.30 -52.45
C LYS A 212 8.38 -0.10 -52.28
N GLY A 213 7.54 -1.08 -51.92
CA GLY A 213 7.86 -2.51 -52.03
C GLY A 213 6.77 -3.48 -51.53
N SER A 214 5.85 -3.84 -52.42
CA SER A 214 4.97 -5.04 -52.49
C SER A 214 5.60 -6.38 -52.00
N ILE A 215 4.94 -7.49 -51.64
CA ILE A 215 3.55 -8.03 -51.64
C ILE A 215 3.59 -9.38 -50.87
N ASN A 216 2.49 -9.73 -50.15
CA ASN A 216 1.98 -11.07 -49.74
C ASN A 216 2.89 -12.06 -48.98
N SER A 217 2.42 -12.98 -48.14
CA SER A 217 1.11 -13.37 -47.60
C SER A 217 1.40 -14.42 -46.54
N HIS A 218 0.70 -14.40 -45.41
CA HIS A 218 0.06 -15.62 -44.90
C HIS A 218 -1.03 -15.22 -43.90
N LEU A 219 -2.27 -15.36 -44.37
CA LEU A 219 -3.47 -15.40 -43.56
C LEU A 219 -3.41 -16.63 -42.66
N VAL A 220 -3.67 -16.44 -41.36
CA VAL A 220 -4.52 -17.37 -40.63
C VAL A 220 -5.73 -16.58 -40.16
N GLN A 221 -6.83 -16.87 -40.83
CA GLN A 221 -8.19 -16.46 -40.51
C GLN A 221 -8.68 -17.44 -39.43
N PHE A 222 -9.16 -16.94 -38.30
CA PHE A 222 -10.15 -17.67 -37.50
C PHE A 222 -11.34 -16.75 -37.23
N SER A 223 -12.47 -17.28 -37.66
CA SER A 223 -13.83 -16.74 -37.65
C SER A 223 -14.54 -17.01 -36.33
N SER A 224 -15.35 -16.02 -35.92
CA SER A 224 -16.65 -16.08 -35.21
C SER A 224 -16.83 -16.93 -33.94
N ASP A 225 -17.40 -16.25 -32.94
CA ASP A 225 -18.17 -16.76 -31.79
C ASP A 225 -17.35 -17.51 -30.73
N GLU A 226 -17.26 -17.07 -29.47
CA GLU A 226 -18.32 -16.62 -28.57
C GLU A 226 -17.86 -15.39 -27.76
N THR A 227 -18.67 -14.34 -27.68
CA THR A 227 -18.52 -13.35 -26.59
C THR A 227 -18.65 -14.09 -25.26
N PRO A 228 -17.69 -14.01 -24.32
CA PRO A 228 -17.92 -14.54 -22.98
C PRO A 228 -19.05 -13.70 -22.41
N SER A 229 -20.24 -14.28 -22.29
CA SER A 229 -21.37 -13.69 -21.60
C SER A 229 -20.85 -13.15 -20.27
N GLN A 230 -20.73 -11.83 -20.14
CA GLN A 230 -20.20 -11.20 -18.94
C GLN A 230 -21.11 -11.58 -17.78
N ILE A 231 -20.67 -12.54 -16.97
CA ILE A 231 -21.45 -13.04 -15.84
C ILE A 231 -21.56 -11.89 -14.85
N LEU A 232 -22.77 -11.35 -14.70
CA LEU A 232 -23.02 -10.28 -13.75
C LEU A 232 -22.88 -10.81 -12.32
N CYS A 233 -22.37 -9.95 -11.46
CA CYS A 233 -22.18 -10.21 -10.04
C CYS A 233 -23.49 -10.69 -9.41
N ARG A 234 -23.44 -11.88 -8.81
CA ARG A 234 -24.63 -12.49 -8.19
C ARG A 234 -25.17 -11.75 -6.97
N CYS A 235 -24.38 -10.84 -6.40
CA CYS A 235 -24.78 -10.03 -5.25
C CYS A 235 -25.56 -8.75 -5.64
N CYS A 236 -25.13 -8.02 -6.67
CA CYS A 236 -25.78 -6.76 -7.07
C CYS A 236 -26.48 -6.81 -8.43
N ASN A 237 -26.17 -7.81 -9.26
CA ASN A 237 -26.66 -7.98 -10.62
C ASN A 237 -26.44 -6.78 -11.55
N ILE A 238 -25.47 -5.90 -11.23
CA ILE A 238 -25.21 -4.65 -11.96
C ILE A 238 -23.81 -4.64 -12.60
N ARG A 239 -22.79 -5.13 -11.89
CA ARG A 239 -21.38 -5.11 -12.34
C ARG A 239 -20.92 -6.52 -12.69
N SER A 240 -19.96 -6.65 -13.59
CA SER A 240 -19.35 -7.94 -13.96
C SER A 240 -18.66 -8.60 -12.75
N GLY A 241 -18.84 -9.91 -12.61
CA GLY A 241 -18.17 -10.69 -11.59
C GLY A 241 -16.73 -10.98 -11.99
N ILE A 242 -15.80 -10.67 -11.09
CA ILE A 242 -14.35 -10.86 -11.31
C ILE A 242 -13.66 -11.57 -10.14
N ARG A 243 -14.41 -11.84 -9.05
CA ARG A 243 -13.94 -12.55 -7.86
C ARG A 243 -14.67 -13.89 -7.72
N ALA A 244 -14.02 -14.85 -7.08
CA ALA A 244 -14.52 -16.20 -6.84
C ALA A 244 -14.99 -16.92 -8.13
N GLY A 245 -14.12 -16.94 -9.15
CA GLY A 245 -14.42 -17.56 -10.45
C GLY A 245 -15.42 -16.78 -11.31
N GLY A 246 -15.44 -15.44 -11.19
CA GLY A 246 -16.35 -14.59 -11.95
C GLY A 246 -17.76 -14.44 -11.36
N LEU A 247 -17.99 -14.91 -10.14
CA LEU A 247 -19.31 -14.91 -9.49
C LEU A 247 -19.70 -13.55 -8.88
N LEU A 248 -18.71 -12.80 -8.35
CA LEU A 248 -18.94 -11.59 -7.56
C LEU A 248 -18.06 -10.42 -8.05
N CYS A 249 -18.61 -9.21 -8.08
CA CYS A 249 -17.84 -7.99 -8.39
C CYS A 249 -17.06 -7.52 -7.16
N ASN A 250 -15.99 -6.77 -7.41
CA ASN A 250 -15.07 -6.30 -6.36
C ASN A 250 -15.79 -5.46 -5.29
N GLU A 251 -16.67 -4.55 -5.70
CA GLU A 251 -17.43 -3.66 -4.81
C GLU A 251 -18.31 -4.43 -3.82
N CYS A 252 -18.98 -5.50 -4.28
CA CYS A 252 -19.83 -6.29 -3.41
C CYS A 252 -19.01 -7.12 -2.43
N VAL A 253 -17.88 -7.66 -2.87
CA VAL A 253 -16.93 -8.37 -2.00
C VAL A 253 -16.41 -7.43 -0.92
N PHE A 254 -15.95 -6.23 -1.29
CA PHE A 254 -15.47 -5.22 -0.35
C PHE A 254 -16.53 -4.83 0.69
N LYS A 255 -17.77 -4.58 0.25
CA LYS A 255 -18.85 -4.15 1.15
C LYS A 255 -19.29 -5.23 2.14
N ASN A 256 -19.11 -6.51 1.82
CA ASN A 256 -19.70 -7.60 2.59
C ASN A 256 -18.69 -8.53 3.26
N VAL A 257 -17.47 -8.69 2.75
CA VAL A 257 -16.43 -9.50 3.41
C VAL A 257 -15.84 -8.72 4.59
N GLY A 258 -15.69 -9.39 5.73
CA GLY A 258 -15.28 -8.77 7.00
C GLY A 258 -16.43 -8.13 7.79
N HIS A 259 -17.53 -7.76 7.13
CA HIS A 259 -18.72 -7.20 7.79
C HIS A 259 -19.87 -8.21 7.89
N ARG A 260 -20.26 -8.83 6.77
CA ARG A 260 -21.40 -9.77 6.68
C ARG A 260 -20.94 -11.21 6.50
N PHE A 261 -19.83 -11.43 5.82
CA PHE A 261 -19.22 -12.75 5.63
C PHE A 261 -17.79 -12.73 6.15
N PRO A 262 -17.34 -13.79 6.84
CA PRO A 262 -16.01 -13.80 7.47
C PRO A 262 -14.87 -13.81 6.45
N ASN A 263 -15.09 -14.31 5.23
CA ASN A 263 -14.11 -14.28 4.14
C ASN A 263 -14.80 -14.40 2.77
N LEU A 264 -14.03 -14.21 1.69
CA LEU A 264 -14.50 -14.33 0.31
C LEU A 264 -15.03 -15.74 -0.01
N THR A 265 -14.44 -16.79 0.56
CA THR A 265 -14.87 -18.18 0.31
C THR A 265 -16.28 -18.43 0.85
N GLU A 266 -16.59 -17.98 2.07
CA GLU A 266 -17.93 -18.10 2.66
C GLU A 266 -18.96 -17.23 1.93
N MET A 267 -18.58 -16.01 1.53
CA MET A 267 -19.44 -15.16 0.71
C MET A 267 -19.74 -15.81 -0.66
N ALA A 268 -18.72 -16.37 -1.31
CA ALA A 268 -18.87 -17.03 -2.60
C ALA A 268 -19.73 -18.28 -2.49
N ARG A 269 -19.59 -19.08 -1.43
CA ARG A 269 -20.44 -20.25 -1.15
C ARG A 269 -21.90 -19.81 -1.02
N TYR A 270 -22.18 -18.81 -0.18
CA TYR A 270 -23.53 -18.27 0.03
C TYR A 270 -24.22 -17.80 -1.27
N TYR A 271 -23.50 -17.13 -2.17
CA TYR A 271 -24.07 -16.65 -3.44
C TYR A 271 -24.07 -17.69 -4.57
N ARG A 272 -23.37 -18.82 -4.40
CA ARG A 272 -23.43 -19.94 -5.34
C ARG A 272 -24.67 -20.81 -5.10
N ASP A 273 -25.15 -20.84 -3.87
CA ASP A 273 -26.31 -21.62 -3.43
C ASP A 273 -27.64 -20.82 -3.51
N LYS A 274 -27.65 -19.65 -4.18
CA LYS A 274 -28.75 -18.69 -4.23
C LYS A 274 -29.28 -18.37 -5.63
#